data_AF-A0AAU8JPJ7-F1
#
_entry.id   AF-A0AAU8JPJ7-F1
#
_cell.length_a   1.000
_cell.length_b   1.000
_cell.length_c   1.000
_cell.angle_alpha   90.00
_cell.angle_beta   90.00
_cell.angle_gamma   90.00
#
_symmetry.space_group_name_H-M   'P 1'
#
loop_
_entity.id
_entity.type
_entity.pdbx_description
1 polymer ?
#
loop_
_entity_poly.entity_id
_entity_poly.type
_entity_poly.pdbx_seq_one_letter_code
_entity_poly.pdbx_strand_id
1 'polypeptide(L)'
;MAEASSVPVASPGKVSQWLTQNGFQHESLGNDHSGVEMIKVDRDFLIPLATALYAYGFNYLQCQCGYDVGPGEDLVSMYHLVKVKDNVTEPEEVRVKVFLPREDPRVPSVYWIWKAADFQERESYDMYGIVYEGHPNLKRILMNEDWVGWPLRKDYISPDFYELQDAY
;
A
#
# COMPACT_ATOMS: atom_id res chain seq x y z
N MET A 1 25.79 21.10 -6.54
CA MET A 1 25.12 20.04 -7.31
C MET A 1 25.22 18.79 -6.46
N ALA A 2 24.16 18.42 -5.76
CA ALA A 2 24.17 17.24 -4.89
C ALA A 2 24.07 16.00 -5.77
N GLU A 3 25.07 15.12 -5.69
CA GLU A 3 25.06 13.81 -6.34
C GLU A 3 23.90 13.01 -5.77
N ALA A 4 23.00 12.55 -6.65
CA ALA A 4 22.00 11.56 -6.31
C ALA A 4 22.74 10.29 -5.85
N SER A 5 22.69 10.02 -4.55
CA SER A 5 23.16 8.77 -3.97
C SER A 5 22.43 7.62 -4.64
N SER A 6 23.12 6.92 -5.56
CA SER A 6 22.57 5.74 -6.21
C SER A 6 22.51 4.63 -5.15
N VAL A 7 21.32 4.45 -4.57
CA VAL A 7 21.03 3.28 -3.74
C VAL A 7 21.41 2.03 -4.55
N PRO A 8 22.28 1.15 -4.03
CA PRO A 8 22.66 -0.05 -4.76
C PRO A 8 21.39 -0.83 -5.10
N VAL A 9 21.21 -1.14 -6.39
CA VAL A 9 20.07 -1.91 -6.89
C VAL A 9 20.05 -3.22 -6.13
N ALA A 10 19.11 -3.38 -5.21
CA ALA A 10 19.00 -4.57 -4.41
C ALA A 10 18.78 -5.77 -5.35
N SER A 11 19.49 -6.87 -5.09
CA SER A 11 19.33 -8.09 -5.89
C SER A 11 17.86 -8.51 -5.91
N PRO A 12 17.25 -8.73 -7.08
CA PRO A 12 15.85 -9.07 -7.18
C PRO A 12 15.57 -10.40 -6.47
N GLY A 13 14.56 -10.42 -5.61
CA GLY A 13 14.14 -11.63 -4.91
C GLY A 13 13.39 -12.60 -5.83
N LYS A 14 12.88 -13.68 -5.25
CA LYS A 14 12.24 -14.77 -5.99
C LYS A 14 11.01 -14.29 -6.76
N VAL A 15 10.21 -13.41 -6.15
CA VAL A 15 8.97 -12.90 -6.75
C VAL A 15 9.28 -11.92 -7.86
N SER A 16 10.24 -11.00 -7.66
CA SER A 16 10.69 -10.07 -8.69
C SER A 16 11.29 -10.79 -9.90
N GLN A 17 12.09 -11.84 -9.68
CA GLN A 17 12.61 -12.67 -10.77
C GLN A 17 11.48 -13.33 -11.57
N TRP A 18 10.49 -13.90 -10.89
CA TRP A 18 9.33 -14.51 -11.56
C TRP A 18 8.52 -13.46 -12.35
N LEU A 19 8.24 -12.30 -11.77
CA LEU A 19 7.54 -11.20 -12.46
C LEU A 19 8.30 -10.73 -13.70
N THR A 20 9.62 -10.61 -13.61
CA THR A 20 10.50 -10.22 -14.74
C THR A 20 10.42 -11.25 -15.87
N GLN A 21 10.49 -12.55 -15.54
CA GLN A 21 10.39 -13.63 -16.53
C GLN A 21 9.03 -13.67 -17.24
N ASN A 22 7.97 -13.21 -16.57
CA ASN A 22 6.62 -13.15 -17.13
C ASN A 22 6.26 -11.77 -17.73
N GLY A 23 7.23 -10.84 -17.84
CA GLY A 23 7.06 -9.56 -18.52
C GLY A 23 6.28 -8.51 -17.74
N PHE A 24 6.16 -8.64 -16.40
CA PHE A 24 5.50 -7.62 -15.57
C PHE A 24 6.49 -6.53 -15.15
N GLN A 25 6.16 -5.28 -15.47
CA GLN A 25 6.96 -4.12 -15.09
C GLN A 25 6.84 -3.85 -13.58
N HIS A 26 7.99 -3.78 -12.90
CA HIS A 26 8.10 -3.47 -11.48
C HIS A 26 9.55 -3.08 -11.14
N GLU A 27 9.77 -2.56 -9.95
CA GLU A 27 11.08 -2.21 -9.40
C GLU A 27 11.30 -3.00 -8.08
N SER A 28 12.41 -3.71 -7.96
CA SER A 28 12.78 -4.39 -6.70
C SER A 28 13.36 -3.38 -5.72
N LEU A 29 12.80 -3.31 -4.50
CA LEU A 29 13.29 -2.47 -3.42
C LEU A 29 14.19 -3.23 -2.42
N GLY A 30 14.47 -4.51 -2.69
CA GLY A 30 15.18 -5.40 -1.77
C GLY A 30 14.29 -5.96 -0.68
N ASN A 31 14.91 -6.43 0.41
CA ASN A 31 14.20 -7.08 1.50
C ASN A 31 13.96 -6.10 2.65
N ASP A 32 12.86 -6.28 3.36
CA ASP A 32 12.58 -5.55 4.59
C ASP A 32 13.43 -6.07 5.76
N HIS A 33 13.27 -5.46 6.94
CA HIS A 33 13.98 -5.89 8.15
C HIS A 33 13.66 -7.32 8.61
N SER A 34 12.53 -7.88 8.19
CA SER A 34 12.13 -9.27 8.43
C SER A 34 12.55 -10.23 7.30
N GLY A 35 13.24 -9.75 6.28
CA GLY A 35 13.69 -10.54 5.14
C GLY A 35 12.63 -10.75 4.04
N VAL A 36 11.47 -10.11 4.12
CA VAL A 36 10.39 -10.16 3.13
C VAL A 36 10.70 -9.25 1.94
N GLU A 37 10.54 -9.76 0.73
CA GLU A 37 10.79 -9.04 -0.51
C GLU A 37 9.83 -7.85 -0.68
N MET A 38 10.35 -6.67 -1.01
CA MET A 38 9.59 -5.47 -1.31
C MET A 38 9.70 -5.13 -2.79
N ILE A 39 8.55 -4.88 -3.41
CA ILE A 39 8.44 -4.55 -4.83
C ILE A 39 7.67 -3.26 -4.97
N LYS A 40 8.20 -2.32 -5.75
CA LYS A 40 7.50 -1.13 -6.17
C LYS A 40 6.83 -1.35 -7.52
N VAL A 41 5.58 -0.93 -7.63
CA VAL A 41 4.81 -0.97 -8.87
C VAL A 41 4.14 0.39 -9.06
N ASP A 42 4.07 0.82 -10.31
CA ASP A 42 3.28 2.00 -10.66
C ASP A 42 1.78 1.68 -10.57
N ARG A 43 0.97 2.67 -10.19
CA ARG A 43 -0.48 2.51 -10.01
C ARG A 43 -1.19 1.96 -11.24
N ASP A 44 -0.71 2.27 -12.45
CA ASP A 44 -1.32 1.83 -13.70
C ASP A 44 -1.12 0.32 -13.95
N PHE A 45 -0.08 -0.27 -13.35
CA PHE A 45 0.26 -1.68 -13.48
C PHE A 45 -0.14 -2.52 -12.25
N LEU A 46 -0.75 -1.91 -11.23
CA LEU A 46 -1.13 -2.60 -10.01
C LEU A 46 -2.09 -3.78 -10.28
N ILE A 47 -3.16 -3.58 -11.06
CA ILE A 47 -4.16 -4.63 -11.28
C ILE A 47 -3.59 -5.82 -12.08
N PRO A 48 -2.87 -5.62 -13.21
CA PRO A 48 -2.19 -6.71 -13.90
C PRO A 48 -1.23 -7.48 -12.98
N LEU A 49 -0.40 -6.76 -12.21
CA LEU A 49 0.57 -7.37 -11.30
C LEU A 49 -0.13 -8.13 -10.16
N ALA A 50 -1.15 -7.56 -9.54
CA ALA A 50 -1.93 -8.20 -8.49
C ALA A 50 -2.63 -9.47 -8.99
N THR A 51 -3.19 -9.44 -10.19
CA THR A 51 -3.82 -10.60 -10.83
C THR A 51 -2.80 -11.71 -11.09
N ALA A 52 -1.59 -11.34 -11.55
CA ALA A 52 -0.50 -12.28 -11.75
C ALA A 52 -0.01 -12.91 -10.44
N LEU A 53 0.11 -12.12 -9.37
CA LEU A 53 0.49 -12.61 -8.04
C LEU A 53 -0.56 -13.56 -7.47
N TYR A 54 -1.85 -13.25 -7.65
CA TYR A 54 -2.93 -14.15 -7.26
C TYR A 54 -2.83 -15.49 -8.00
N ALA A 55 -2.64 -15.46 -9.32
CA ALA A 55 -2.44 -16.66 -10.14
C ALA A 55 -1.16 -17.44 -9.78
N TYR A 56 -0.11 -16.73 -9.36
CA TYR A 56 1.14 -17.33 -8.86
C TYR A 56 0.99 -18.00 -7.48
N GLY A 57 -0.13 -17.75 -6.79
CA GLY A 57 -0.52 -18.44 -5.57
C GLY A 57 -0.58 -17.57 -4.31
N PHE A 58 -0.44 -16.24 -4.42
CA PHE A 58 -0.69 -15.32 -3.31
C PHE A 58 -2.19 -15.20 -3.04
N ASN A 59 -2.71 -16.16 -2.30
CA ASN A 59 -4.14 -16.32 -1.98
C ASN A 59 -4.59 -15.52 -0.75
N TYR A 60 -3.66 -14.92 0.01
CA TYR A 60 -3.96 -14.20 1.23
C TYR A 60 -3.37 -12.79 1.23
N LEU A 61 -4.24 -11.78 1.26
CA LEU A 61 -3.87 -10.40 1.56
C LEU A 61 -3.89 -10.24 3.08
N GLN A 62 -2.71 -10.20 3.69
CA GLN A 62 -2.57 -10.15 5.15
C GLN A 62 -2.79 -8.74 5.68
N CYS A 63 -2.21 -7.75 5.01
CA CYS A 63 -2.30 -6.36 5.41
C CYS A 63 -2.25 -5.46 4.17
N GLN A 64 -3.28 -4.66 3.98
CA GLN A 64 -3.24 -3.49 3.13
C GLN A 64 -3.18 -2.26 4.04
N CYS A 65 -2.22 -1.37 3.81
CA CYS A 65 -2.12 -0.14 4.58
C CYS A 65 -1.54 1.02 3.77
N GLY A 66 -1.98 2.23 4.10
CA GLY A 66 -1.35 3.47 3.67
C GLY A 66 -0.23 3.88 4.62
N TYR A 67 0.82 4.51 4.09
CA TYR A 67 1.74 5.30 4.91
C TYR A 67 2.19 6.56 4.17
N ASP A 68 2.59 7.57 4.95
CA ASP A 68 3.11 8.84 4.46
C ASP A 68 4.64 8.81 4.58
N VAL A 69 5.36 8.96 3.47
CA VAL A 69 6.84 8.89 3.46
C VAL A 69 7.42 10.05 4.26
N GLY A 70 6.82 11.23 4.12
CA GLY A 70 7.25 12.45 4.78
C GLY A 70 6.36 13.65 4.44
N PRO A 71 6.45 14.74 5.21
CA PRO A 71 5.67 15.95 4.93
C PRO A 71 5.95 16.48 3.51
N GLY A 72 4.94 16.49 2.66
CA GLY A 72 5.05 16.94 1.27
C GLY A 72 5.62 15.92 0.29
N GLU A 73 5.93 14.71 0.75
CA GLU A 73 6.38 13.59 -0.09
C GLU A 73 5.21 12.69 -0.53
N ASP A 74 5.52 11.64 -1.28
CA ASP A 74 4.52 10.69 -1.76
C ASP A 74 3.82 9.95 -0.61
N LEU A 75 2.55 9.63 -0.84
CA LEU A 75 1.83 8.63 -0.07
C LEU A 75 2.13 7.26 -0.65
N VAL A 76 2.13 6.23 0.18
CA VAL A 76 2.35 4.86 -0.27
C VAL A 76 1.18 3.98 0.13
N SER A 77 0.60 3.29 -0.84
CA SER A 77 -0.30 2.17 -0.59
C SER A 77 0.51 0.87 -0.64
N MET A 78 0.55 0.15 0.49
CA MET A 78 1.31 -1.09 0.65
C MET A 78 0.37 -2.28 0.79
N TYR A 79 0.70 -3.37 0.11
CA TYR A 79 -0.04 -4.63 0.13
C TYR A 79 0.92 -5.74 0.51
N HIS A 80 0.71 -6.34 1.68
CA HIS A 80 1.44 -7.50 2.17
C HIS A 80 0.66 -8.76 1.82
N LEU A 81 1.24 -9.54 0.91
CA LEU A 81 0.67 -10.76 0.36
C LEU A 81 1.42 -11.98 0.87
N VAL A 82 0.68 -13.04 1.18
CA VAL A 82 1.21 -14.29 1.72
C VAL A 82 0.65 -15.47 0.94
N LYS A 83 1.49 -16.48 0.66
CA LYS A 83 1.05 -17.76 0.11
C LYS A 83 0.68 -18.72 1.25
N VAL A 84 -0.60 -18.78 1.59
CA VAL A 84 -1.10 -19.67 2.64
C VAL A 84 -1.33 -21.07 2.07
N LYS A 85 -0.79 -22.08 2.74
CA LYS A 85 -0.94 -23.51 2.44
C LYS A 85 -1.06 -24.30 3.74
N ASP A 86 -1.61 -25.51 3.68
CA ASP A 86 -1.70 -26.38 4.85
C ASP A 86 -0.31 -26.72 5.41
N ASN A 87 -0.18 -26.65 6.74
CA ASN A 87 1.03 -27.00 7.50
C ASN A 87 2.32 -26.27 7.05
N VAL A 88 2.21 -25.01 6.62
CA VAL A 88 3.39 -24.21 6.24
C VAL A 88 4.03 -23.55 7.48
N THR A 89 5.33 -23.74 7.65
CA THR A 89 6.10 -23.09 8.74
C THR A 89 6.61 -21.70 8.33
N GLU A 90 7.04 -21.56 7.07
CA GLU A 90 7.58 -20.31 6.51
C GLU A 90 6.93 -20.08 5.14
N PRO A 91 5.79 -19.36 5.08
CA PRO A 91 5.13 -19.08 3.82
C PRO A 91 5.95 -18.11 2.97
N GLU A 92 5.76 -18.18 1.66
CA GLU A 92 6.35 -17.18 0.75
C GLU A 92 5.54 -15.88 0.85
N GLU A 93 6.23 -14.77 1.08
CA GLU A 93 5.64 -13.46 1.34
C GLU A 93 6.23 -12.39 0.40
N VAL A 94 5.42 -11.40 0.06
CA VAL A 94 5.88 -10.23 -0.71
C VAL A 94 5.10 -9.00 -0.28
N ARG A 95 5.78 -7.84 -0.28
CA ARG A 95 5.15 -6.53 -0.07
C ARG A 95 5.21 -5.72 -1.34
N VAL A 96 4.03 -5.41 -1.88
CA VAL A 96 3.87 -4.53 -3.04
C VAL A 96 3.65 -3.12 -2.54
N LYS A 97 4.40 -2.15 -3.05
CA LYS A 97 4.32 -0.73 -2.70
C LYS A 97 3.97 0.09 -3.93
N VAL A 98 2.95 0.92 -3.81
CA VAL A 98 2.54 1.88 -4.83
C VAL A 98 2.76 3.27 -4.29
N PHE A 99 3.68 4.01 -4.90
CA PHE A 99 3.96 5.39 -4.55
C PHE A 99 2.98 6.28 -5.32
N LEU A 100 2.33 7.18 -4.61
CA LEU A 100 1.23 7.99 -5.09
C LEU A 100 1.53 9.47 -4.79
N PRO A 101 1.46 10.35 -5.80
CA PRO A 101 1.66 11.77 -5.58
C PRO A 101 0.57 12.32 -4.66
N ARG A 102 0.96 13.23 -3.78
CA ARG A 102 0.07 13.77 -2.72
C ARG A 102 -1.09 14.59 -3.25
N GLU A 103 -0.90 15.24 -4.40
CA GLU A 103 -1.91 16.03 -5.11
C GLU A 103 -2.96 15.14 -5.80
N ASP A 104 -2.56 13.93 -6.20
CA ASP A 104 -3.41 12.99 -6.92
C ASP A 104 -3.26 11.54 -6.38
N PRO A 105 -3.64 11.27 -5.12
CA PRO A 105 -3.38 10.00 -4.46
C PRO A 105 -4.43 8.94 -4.85
N ARG A 106 -4.56 8.67 -6.15
CA ARG A 106 -5.49 7.69 -6.72
C ARG A 106 -4.79 6.41 -7.12
N VAL A 107 -5.41 5.27 -6.81
CA VAL A 107 -4.93 3.93 -7.14
C VAL A 107 -6.11 2.99 -7.41
N PRO A 108 -5.99 2.01 -8.32
CA PRO A 108 -7.02 0.99 -8.48
C PRO A 108 -7.20 0.12 -7.23
N SER A 109 -8.45 -0.20 -6.89
CA SER A 109 -8.79 -1.11 -5.78
C SER A 109 -8.46 -2.57 -6.12
N VAL A 110 -7.86 -3.30 -5.17
CA VAL A 110 -7.62 -4.75 -5.29
C VAL A 110 -8.75 -5.60 -4.69
N TYR A 111 -9.86 -4.98 -4.25
CA TYR A 111 -11.04 -5.64 -3.68
C TYR A 111 -11.60 -6.78 -4.56
N TRP A 112 -11.49 -6.66 -5.88
CA TRP A 112 -11.96 -7.68 -6.81
C TRP A 112 -11.07 -8.92 -6.85
N ILE A 113 -9.82 -8.82 -6.38
CA ILE A 113 -8.84 -9.90 -6.29
C ILE A 113 -8.86 -10.49 -4.87
N TRP A 114 -8.69 -9.64 -3.84
CA TRP A 114 -8.76 -10.04 -2.44
C TRP A 114 -9.83 -9.24 -1.70
N LYS A 115 -10.88 -9.93 -1.23
CA LYS A 115 -11.99 -9.30 -0.50
C LYS A 115 -11.59 -8.71 0.86
N ALA A 116 -10.45 -9.13 1.41
CA ALA A 116 -9.87 -8.55 2.62
C ALA A 116 -9.58 -7.04 2.48
N ALA A 117 -9.42 -6.54 1.26
CA ALA A 117 -9.14 -5.14 0.98
C ALA A 117 -10.31 -4.19 1.30
N ASP A 118 -11.55 -4.68 1.51
CA ASP A 118 -12.75 -3.83 1.71
C ASP A 118 -12.55 -2.78 2.81
N PHE A 119 -12.33 -3.24 4.05
CA PHE A 119 -12.15 -2.32 5.17
C PHE A 119 -10.76 -1.67 5.19
N GLN A 120 -9.72 -2.38 4.74
CA GLN A 120 -8.35 -1.88 4.78
C GLN A 120 -8.13 -0.71 3.80
N GLU A 121 -8.67 -0.81 2.58
CA GLU A 121 -8.61 0.30 1.61
C GLU A 121 -9.45 1.49 2.09
N ARG A 122 -10.59 1.23 2.74
CA ARG A 122 -11.41 2.28 3.37
C ARG A 122 -10.72 2.96 4.53
N GLU A 123 -9.97 2.23 5.35
CA GLU A 123 -9.13 2.80 6.41
C GLU A 123 -8.05 3.70 5.80
N SER A 124 -7.37 3.21 4.76
CA SER A 124 -6.35 3.97 4.03
C SER A 124 -6.93 5.25 3.40
N TYR A 125 -8.16 5.18 2.88
CA TYR A 125 -8.89 6.36 2.43
C TYR A 125 -9.20 7.31 3.60
N ASP A 126 -9.79 6.81 4.68
CA ASP A 126 -10.23 7.61 5.82
C ASP A 126 -9.07 8.36 6.52
N MET A 127 -7.92 7.70 6.61
CA MET A 127 -6.76 8.21 7.35
C MET A 127 -5.78 9.01 6.49
N TYR A 128 -5.53 8.57 5.25
CA TYR A 128 -4.53 9.16 4.36
C TYR A 128 -5.12 9.81 3.12
N GLY A 129 -6.42 9.73 2.87
CA GLY A 129 -7.05 10.30 1.69
C GLY A 129 -6.64 9.66 0.37
N ILE A 130 -6.16 8.41 0.41
CA ILE A 130 -5.85 7.64 -0.80
C ILE A 130 -7.18 7.16 -1.39
N VAL A 131 -7.45 7.51 -2.64
CA VAL A 131 -8.70 7.17 -3.32
C VAL A 131 -8.51 5.86 -4.10
N TYR A 132 -9.31 4.85 -3.75
CA TYR A 132 -9.29 3.53 -4.37
C TYR A 132 -10.37 3.44 -5.47
N GLU A 133 -9.95 3.54 -6.72
CA GLU A 133 -10.85 3.51 -7.89
C GLU A 133 -11.43 2.10 -8.08
N GLY A 134 -12.75 2.02 -8.27
CA GLY A 134 -13.46 0.74 -8.43
C GLY A 134 -13.79 0.01 -7.13
N HIS A 135 -13.53 0.60 -5.96
CA HIS A 135 -13.95 0.06 -4.67
C HIS A 135 -15.50 0.11 -4.53
N PRO A 136 -16.17 -0.95 -4.05
CA PRO A 136 -17.64 -1.02 -4.02
C PRO A 136 -18.31 0.02 -3.10
N ASN A 137 -17.66 0.39 -1.99
CA ASN A 137 -18.21 1.31 -1.01
C ASN A 137 -17.10 2.14 -0.34
N LEU A 138 -16.47 3.04 -1.10
CA LEU A 138 -15.40 3.89 -0.58
C LEU A 138 -16.00 5.02 0.27
N LYS A 139 -16.08 4.79 1.58
CA LYS A 139 -16.53 5.73 2.60
C LYS A 139 -15.67 5.61 3.84
N ARG A 140 -15.63 6.69 4.64
CA ARG A 140 -15.02 6.70 5.97
C ARG A 140 -15.60 5.59 6.85
N ILE A 141 -14.78 5.08 7.78
CA ILE A 141 -15.14 3.98 8.70
C ILE A 141 -14.75 4.25 10.14
N LEU A 142 -13.68 4.99 10.38
CA LEU A 142 -13.18 5.37 11.69
C LEU A 142 -13.60 6.78 12.06
N MET A 143 -13.51 7.72 11.10
CA MET A 143 -13.91 9.11 11.31
C MET A 143 -15.39 9.31 10.99
N ASN A 144 -15.95 10.37 11.57
CA ASN A 144 -17.29 10.83 11.22
C ASN A 144 -17.40 11.11 9.72
N GLU A 145 -18.58 10.85 9.12
CA GLU A 145 -18.79 11.01 7.68
C GLU A 145 -18.53 12.44 7.19
N ASP A 146 -18.84 13.44 8.03
CA ASP A 146 -18.66 14.86 7.75
C ASP A 146 -17.22 15.37 8.02
N TRP A 147 -16.30 14.49 8.40
CA TRP A 147 -14.93 14.91 8.75
C TRP A 147 -14.18 15.44 7.53
N VAL A 148 -13.53 16.59 7.69
CA VAL A 148 -12.69 17.22 6.67
C VAL A 148 -11.22 17.03 7.04
N GLY A 149 -10.43 16.52 6.10
CA GLY A 149 -9.00 16.24 6.28
C GLY A 149 -8.68 14.76 6.52
N TRP A 150 -7.39 14.48 6.71
CA TRP A 150 -6.81 13.13 6.71
C TRP A 150 -5.85 12.96 7.90
N PRO A 151 -6.31 12.40 9.03
CA PRO A 151 -5.61 12.48 10.32
C PRO A 151 -4.18 11.92 10.38
N LEU A 152 -3.86 10.86 9.61
CA LEU A 152 -2.55 10.20 9.69
C LEU A 152 -1.50 10.81 8.75
N ARG A 153 -1.89 11.78 7.93
CA ARG A 153 -0.94 12.58 7.15
C ARG A 153 -0.10 13.46 8.07
N LYS A 154 1.18 13.62 7.74
CA LYS A 154 2.15 14.34 8.60
C LYS A 154 1.97 15.86 8.61
N ASP A 155 1.12 16.40 7.74
CA ASP A 155 0.73 17.81 7.64
C ASP A 155 -0.69 18.09 8.16
N TYR A 156 -1.33 17.09 8.78
CA TYR A 156 -2.68 17.27 9.30
C TYR A 156 -2.67 18.22 10.50
N ILE A 157 -3.51 19.25 10.43
CA ILE A 157 -3.76 20.18 11.52
C ILE A 157 -5.11 19.81 12.12
N SER A 158 -5.08 19.29 13.35
CA SER A 158 -6.30 18.97 14.10
C SER A 158 -7.15 20.24 14.31
N PRO A 159 -8.46 20.20 14.03
CA PRO A 159 -9.34 21.31 14.35
C PRO A 159 -9.41 21.57 15.86
N ASP A 160 -9.69 22.82 16.21
CA ASP A 160 -9.81 23.30 17.58
C ASP A 160 -11.20 22.97 18.18
N PHE A 161 -11.54 21.67 18.22
CA PHE A 161 -12.79 21.21 18.81
C PHE A 161 -12.74 21.31 20.34
N TYR A 162 -13.86 21.68 20.96
CA TYR A 162 -13.97 21.80 22.42
C TYR A 162 -13.61 20.48 23.12
N GLU A 163 -14.02 19.35 22.54
CA GLU A 163 -13.81 18.00 23.05
C GLU A 163 -12.34 17.54 22.97
N LEU A 164 -11.50 18.24 22.19
CA LEU A 164 -10.07 17.94 22.04
C LEU A 164 -9.17 18.85 22.89
N GLN A 165 -9.75 19.80 23.63
CA GLN A 165 -9.01 20.72 24.48
C GLN A 165 -8.58 20.09 25.80
N ASP A 166 -7.69 20.79 26.49
CA ASP A 166 -7.39 20.51 27.90
C ASP A 166 -8.69 20.54 28.73
N ALA A 167 -8.72 19.73 29.80
CA ALA A 167 -9.92 19.45 30.59
C ALA A 167 -10.40 20.61 31.50
N TYR A 168 -10.23 21.86 31.06
CA TYR A 168 -10.63 23.07 31.78
C TYR A 168 -12.08 23.50 31.52
#